data_AF-A0A177NF34-F1
#
_entry.id   AF-A0A177NF34-F1
#
_cell.length_a   1.000
_cell.length_b   1.000
_cell.length_c   1.000
_cell.angle_alpha   90.00
_cell.angle_beta   90.00
_cell.angle_gamma   90.00
#
_symmetry.space_group_name_H-M   'P 1'
#
loop_
_entity.id
_entity.type
_entity.pdbx_description
1 polymer ?
#
loop_
_entity_poly.entity_id
_entity_poly.type
_entity_poly.pdbx_seq_one_letter_code
_entity_poly.pdbx_strand_id
1 'polypeptide(L)' 'MSVLLPLSNYYPFLRIELNSGARQALLSVTDGNGNWVTEDSLSWPDQHDGRWIFYWTDRVLLLSAEY' A
#
# COMPACT_ATOMS: atom_id res chain seq x y z
N MET A 1 -16.90 19.43 5.22
CA MET A 1 -15.59 18.81 4.89
C MET A 1 -15.42 17.62 5.81
N SER A 2 -15.44 16.39 5.28
CA SER A 2 -15.04 15.21 6.05
C SER A 2 -13.52 15.25 6.22
N VAL A 3 -13.06 15.18 7.47
CA VAL A 3 -11.63 15.04 7.76
C VAL A 3 -11.27 13.59 7.45
N LEU A 4 -10.51 13.37 6.38
CA LEU A 4 -9.90 12.07 6.13
C LEU A 4 -8.83 11.85 7.17
N LEU A 5 -9.09 10.94 8.11
CA LEU A 5 -8.11 10.53 9.12
C LEU A 5 -7.14 9.53 8.50
N PRO A 6 -5.83 9.62 8.78
CA PRO A 6 -4.84 8.66 8.30
C PRO A 6 -5.24 7.23 8.69
N LEU A 7 -5.14 6.28 7.74
CA LEU A 7 -5.40 4.86 8.01
C LEU A 7 -4.56 4.30 9.17
N SER A 8 -3.35 4.85 9.36
CA SER A 8 -2.45 4.51 10.46
C SER A 8 -3.01 4.80 11.87
N ASN A 9 -4.08 5.59 11.99
CA ASN A 9 -4.77 5.79 13.26
C ASN A 9 -5.68 4.61 13.62
N TYR A 10 -6.10 3.81 12.64
CA TYR A 10 -7.01 2.67 12.82
C TYR A 10 -6.27 1.33 12.70
N TYR A 11 -5.19 1.30 11.92
CA TYR A 11 -4.42 0.10 11.64
C TYR A 11 -2.94 0.34 12.01
N PRO A 12 -2.46 -0.25 13.12
CA PRO A 12 -1.08 -0.06 13.59
C PRO A 12 -0.04 -0.73 12.66
N PHE A 13 -0.48 -1.72 11.89
CA PHE A 13 0.29 -2.39 10.86
C PHE A 13 -0.52 -2.37 9.56
N LEU A 14 0.09 -1.91 8.48
CA LEU A 14 -0.44 -2.03 7.13
C LEU A 14 0.60 -2.67 6.23
N ARG A 15 0.17 -3.62 5.41
CA ARG A 15 0.93 -4.11 4.27
C ARG A 15 0.37 -3.44 3.01
N ILE A 16 1.22 -2.69 2.34
CA ILE A 16 0.88 -1.95 1.12
C ILE A 16 1.58 -2.64 -0.03
N GLU A 17 0.81 -3.14 -0.98
CA GLU A 17 1.32 -3.81 -2.16
C GLU A 17 0.99 -2.97 -3.39
N LEU A 18 2.01 -2.73 -4.21
CA LEU A 18 1.89 -2.07 -5.49
C LEU A 18 2.28 -3.07 -6.57
N ASN A 19 1.33 -3.46 -7.40
CA ASN A 19 1.57 -4.27 -8.58
C ASN A 19 1.43 -3.38 -9.81
N SER A 20 2.53 -3.15 -10.53
CA SER A 20 2.50 -2.40 -11.79
C SER A 20 2.69 -3.33 -12.98
N GLY A 21 1.87 -3.13 -14.00
CA GLY A 21 1.87 -3.88 -15.24
C GLY A 21 1.05 -3.20 -16.32
N ALA A 22 1.48 -3.26 -17.58
CA ALA A 22 0.69 -2.81 -18.73
C ALA A 22 0.15 -1.36 -18.61
N ARG A 23 0.98 -0.44 -18.10
CA ARG A 23 0.68 1.00 -17.87
C ARG A 23 -0.35 1.28 -16.77
N GLN A 24 -0.72 0.26 -16.00
CA GLN A 24 -1.58 0.39 -14.84
C GLN A 24 -0.82 -0.06 -13.60
N ALA A 25 -1.21 0.47 -12.45
CA ALA A 25 -0.75 -0.02 -11.18
C ALA A 25 -1.95 -0.25 -10.25
N LEU A 26 -1.93 -1.38 -9.57
CA LEU A 26 -2.91 -1.72 -8.54
C LEU A 26 -2.24 -1.53 -7.18
N LEU A 27 -2.82 -0.65 -6.37
CA LEU A 27 -2.44 -0.42 -4.99
C LEU A 27 -3.42 -1.18 -4.09
N SER A 28 -2.90 -2.12 -3.33
CA SER A 28 -3.64 -2.98 -2.40
C SER A 28 -3.15 -2.73 -0.98
N VAL A 29 -4.06 -2.52 -0.02
CA VAL A 29 -3.70 -2.32 1.39
C VAL A 29 -4.43 -3.33 2.26
N THR A 30 -3.67 -4.09 3.05
CA THR A 30 -4.19 -5.03 4.06
C THR A 30 -3.70 -4.68 5.45
N ASP A 31 -4.48 -5.01 6.48
CA ASP A 31 -4.05 -4.87 7.88
C ASP A 31 -3.08 -6.00 8.31
N GLY A 32 -2.61 -5.95 9.56
CA GLY A 32 -1.72 -6.98 10.13
C GLY A 32 -2.34 -8.37 10.30
N ASN A 33 -3.66 -8.50 10.15
CA ASN A 33 -4.37 -9.78 10.17
C ASN A 33 -4.64 -10.30 8.75
N GLY A 34 -4.23 -9.55 7.70
CA GLY A 34 -4.50 -9.89 6.31
C GLY A 34 -5.89 -9.47 5.82
N ASN A 35 -6.65 -8.69 6.59
CA ASN A 35 -7.93 -8.17 6.12
C ASN A 35 -7.71 -7.03 5.12
N TRP A 36 -8.53 -7.00 4.07
CA TRP A 36 -8.54 -5.91 3.09
C TRP A 36 -9.01 -4.61 3.72
N VAL A 37 -8.20 -3.55 3.56
CA VAL A 37 -8.52 -2.19 4.02
C VAL A 37 -9.01 -1.37 2.83
N THR A 38 -8.24 -1.35 1.75
CA THR A 38 -8.61 -0.65 0.52
C THR A 38 -7.84 -1.20 -0.67
N GLU A 39 -8.37 -0.97 -1.86
CA GLU A 39 -7.72 -1.21 -3.14
C GLU A 39 -8.04 -0.06 -4.09
N ASP A 40 -7.05 0.38 -4.85
CA ASP A 40 -7.22 1.46 -5.84
C ASP A 40 -6.36 1.21 -7.09
N SER A 41 -6.86 1.68 -8.23
CA SER A 41 -6.15 1.62 -9.50
C SER A 41 -5.53 2.97 -9.82
N LEU A 42 -4.22 2.97 -10.08
CA LEU A 42 -3.44 4.15 -10.42
C LEU A 42 -3.01 4.08 -11.88
N SER A 43 -3.22 5.18 -12.61
CA SER A 43 -2.61 5.37 -13.92
C SER A 43 -1.13 5.70 -13.72
N TRP A 44 -0.25 4.75 -14.00
CA TRP A 44 1.19 4.89 -13.81
C TRP A 44 1.95 4.43 -15.06
N PRO A 45 1.96 5.25 -16.12
CA PRO A 45 2.44 4.83 -17.44
C PRO A 45 3.96 4.64 -17.54
N ASP A 46 4.72 5.32 -16.67
CA ASP A 46 6.19 5.36 -16.73
C ASP A 46 6.89 4.44 -15.69
N GLN A 47 6.12 3.66 -14.92
CA GLN A 47 6.68 2.69 -13.97
C GLN A 47 7.15 1.45 -14.72
N HIS A 48 8.24 0.84 -14.26
CA HIS A 48 8.58 -0.52 -14.68
C HIS A 48 7.48 -1.50 -14.26
N ASP A 49 7.31 -2.59 -15.01
CA ASP A 49 6.48 -3.70 -14.55
C ASP A 49 7.14 -4.33 -13.31
N GLY A 50 6.37 -4.63 -12.27
CA GLY A 50 6.92 -5.17 -11.04
C GLY A 50 5.96 -5.21 -9.87
N ARG A 51 6.44 -5.78 -8.77
CA ARG A 51 5.73 -5.89 -7.50
C ARG A 51 6.58 -5.29 -6.40
N TRP A 52 6.03 -4.30 -5.70
CA TRP A 52 6.64 -3.70 -4.53
C TRP A 52 5.76 -3.93 -3.32
N ILE A 53 6.38 -4.29 -2.22
CA ILE A 53 5.69 -4.49 -0.95
C ILE A 53 6.35 -3.54 0.05
N PHE A 54 5.51 -2.74 0.68
CA PHE A 54 5.88 -1.85 1.76
C PHE A 54 5.13 -2.24 3.01
N TYR A 55 5.76 -2.04 4.16
CA TYR A 55 5.14 -2.24 5.46
C TYR A 55 5.10 -0.91 6.18
N TRP A 56 3.92 -0.52 6.66
CA TRP A 56 3.77 0.63 7.54
C TRP A 56 3.55 0.12 8.96
N THR A 57 4.52 0.35 9.82
CA THR A 57 4.51 -0.11 11.23
C THR A 57 4.93 1.05 12.13
N ASP A 58 4.17 1.37 13.17
CA ASP A 58 4.56 2.39 14.16
C ASP A 58 4.98 3.75 13.53
N ARG A 59 4.32 4.14 12.43
CA ARG A 59 4.63 5.35 11.62
C ARG A 59 5.98 5.32 10.88
N VAL A 60 6.54 4.14 10.69
CA VAL A 60 7.71 3.89 9.85
C VAL A 60 7.27 3.13 8.61
N LEU A 61 7.76 3.55 7.44
CA LEU A 61 7.58 2.83 6.16
C LEU A 61 8.86 2.02 5.88
N LEU A 62 8.72 0.72 5.74
CA LEU A 62 9.81 -0.22 5.48
C LEU A 62 9.65 -0.85 4.10
N LEU A 63 10.76 -1.06 3.41
CA LEU A 63 10.79 -1.84 2.17
C LEU A 63 10.88 -3.33 2.50
N SER A 64 10.29 -4.20 1.65
CA SER A 64 10.35 -5.65 1.86
C SER A 64 11.77 -6.24 1.86
N ALA A 65 12.78 -5.50 1.40
CA ALA A 65 14.19 -5.92 1.48
C ALA A 65 14.83 -5.66 2.86
N GLU A 66 14.13 -4.96 3.76
CA GLU A 66 14.62 -4.55 5.08
C GLU A 66 14.00 -5.35 6.24
N TYR A 67 13.24 -6.42 5.93
CA TYR A 67 12.56 -7.30 6.89
C TYR A 67 13.10 -8.73 6.82
#